data_AF-A0A6B2TJ16-F1
#
_entry.id   AF-A0A6B2TJ16-F1
#
_cell.length_a   1.000
_cell.length_b   1.000
_cell.length_c   1.000
_cell.angle_alpha   90.00
_cell.angle_beta   90.00
_cell.angle_gamma   90.00
#
_symmetry.space_group_name_H-M   'P 1'
#
loop_
_entity.id
_entity.type
_entity.pdbx_description
1 polymer ?
#
loop_
_entity_poly.entity_id
_entity_poly.type
_entity_poly.pdbx_seq_one_letter_code
_entity_poly.pdbx_strand_id
1 'polypeptide(L)' 'VQVVTATAKPAEGTTDALTGLDALLIRPDGHVAWTSHGTPDGLTTALTHWFGPERAA' A
#
# COMPACT_ATOMS: atom_id res chain seq x y z
N VAL A 1 -14.24 -6.08 -8.50
CA VAL A 1 -12.98 -5.81 -7.76
C VAL A 1 -13.29 -5.95 -6.29
N GLN A 2 -12.58 -6.85 -5.59
CA GLN A 2 -12.66 -6.94 -4.14
C GLN A 2 -11.60 -5.98 -3.57
N VAL A 3 -12.02 -5.03 -2.73
CA VAL A 3 -11.10 -4.20 -1.95
C VAL A 3 -11.04 -4.80 -0.55
N VAL A 4 -9.84 -5.13 -0.09
CA VAL A 4 -9.60 -5.62 1.28
C VAL A 4 -8.80 -4.55 2.02
N THR A 5 -9.39 -3.99 3.06
CA THR A 5 -8.68 -3.14 4.01
C THR A 5 -8.28 -4.00 5.20
N ALA A 6 -6.99 -4.03 5.52
CA ALA A 6 -6.45 -4.74 6.67
C ALA A 6 -5.66 -3.78 7.55
N THR A 7 -5.63 -4.06 8.85
CA THR A 7 -4.75 -3.39 9.79
C THR A 7 -3.44 -4.16 9.87
N ALA A 8 -2.31 -3.47 9.72
CA ALA A 8 -1.01 -4.10 9.90
C ALA A 8 -0.86 -4.64 11.33
N LYS A 9 -0.19 -5.78 11.48
CA LYS A 9 0.25 -6.22 12.82
C LYS A 9 1.19 -5.16 13.42
N PRO A 10 1.24 -5.02 14.75
CA PRO A 10 2.27 -4.19 15.39
C PRO A 10 3.66 -4.65 14.96
N ALA A 11 4.57 -3.70 14.71
CA ALA A 11 5.96 -4.00 14.42
C ALA A 11 6.63 -4.65 15.64
N GLU A 12 7.27 -5.80 15.46
CA GLU A 12 8.00 -6.49 16.52
C GLU A 12 9.44 -5.96 16.61
N GLY A 13 9.56 -4.74 17.14
CA GLY A 13 10.84 -4.05 17.33
C GLY A 13 11.36 -3.33 16.07
N THR A 14 12.51 -2.69 16.20
CA THR A 14 13.10 -1.79 15.18
C THR A 14 13.60 -2.48 13.90
N THR A 15 13.66 -3.81 13.90
CA THR A 15 14.11 -4.62 12.75
C THR A 15 12.95 -5.17 11.92
N ASP A 16 11.70 -4.86 12.27
CA ASP A 16 10.56 -5.26 11.47
C ASP A 16 10.58 -4.54 10.11
N ALA A 17 10.37 -5.27 9.03
CA ALA A 17 10.38 -4.75 7.66
C ALA A 17 9.33 -3.65 7.41
N LEU A 18 8.30 -3.58 8.25
CA LEU A 18 7.25 -2.56 8.18
C LEU A 18 7.52 -1.36 9.09
N THR A 19 8.63 -1.37 9.84
CA THR A 19 8.97 -0.29 10.78
C THR A 19 9.06 1.05 10.06
N GLY A 20 8.25 2.00 10.53
CA GLY A 20 8.22 3.37 10.00
C GLY A 20 7.34 3.57 8.77
N LEU A 21 6.71 2.53 8.21
CA LEU A 21 5.79 2.71 7.09
C LEU A 21 4.39 3.06 7.61
N ASP A 22 3.76 4.08 7.00
CA ASP A 22 2.40 4.49 7.35
C ASP A 22 1.34 3.75 6.51
N ALA A 23 1.68 3.38 5.28
CA ALA A 23 0.79 2.68 4.37
C ALA A 23 1.59 1.87 3.33
N LEU A 24 0.97 0.80 2.83
CA LEU A 24 1.49 -0.01 1.73
C LEU A 24 0.37 -0.36 0.76
N LEU A 25 0.71 -0.46 -0.53
CA LEU A 25 -0.17 -0.99 -1.57
C LEU A 25 0.31 -2.39 -1.93
N ILE A 26 -0.53 -3.41 -1.73
CA ILE A 26 -0.21 -4.81 -2.01
C ILE A 26 -1.04 -5.29 -3.19
N ARG A 27 -0.38 -5.99 -4.12
CA ARG A 27 -1.01 -6.58 -5.30
C ARG A 27 -1.65 -7.93 -4.95
N PRO A 28 -2.59 -8.43 -5.78
CA PRO A 28 -3.21 -9.74 -5.57
C PRO A 28 -2.22 -10.91 -5.56
N ASP A 29 -1.02 -10.75 -6.14
CA ASP A 29 0.07 -11.74 -6.10
C ASP A 29 0.92 -11.66 -4.83
N GLY A 30 0.56 -10.79 -3.87
CA GLY A 30 1.25 -10.62 -2.60
C GLY A 30 2.44 -9.65 -2.64
N HIS A 31 2.77 -9.06 -3.79
CA HIS A 31 3.89 -8.13 -3.89
C HIS A 31 3.51 -6.69 -3.53
N VAL A 32 4.45 -5.99 -2.88
CA VAL A 32 4.31 -4.55 -2.59
C VAL A 32 4.52 -3.74 -3.87
N ALA A 33 3.55 -2.92 -4.21
CA ALA A 33 3.52 -2.04 -5.37
C ALA A 33 3.94 -0.60 -5.03
N TRP A 34 3.77 -0.18 -3.78
CA TRP A 34 4.09 1.17 -3.28
C TRP A 34 4.09 1.19 -1.73
N THR A 35 4.83 2.13 -1.15
CA THR A 35 4.93 2.37 0.31
C THR A 35 4.92 3.85 0.65
N SER A 36 4.41 4.22 1.82
CA SER A 36 4.40 5.59 2.37
C SER A 36 5.28 5.74 3.59
N HIS A 37 5.98 6.88 3.69
CA HIS A 37 6.61 7.37 4.90
C HIS A 37 6.25 8.86 5.09
N GLY A 38 5.25 9.14 5.90
CA GLY A 38 4.74 10.46 6.25
C GLY A 38 3.69 11.03 5.28
N THR A 39 3.77 10.74 3.98
CA THR A 39 2.81 11.26 2.98
C THR A 39 2.38 10.20 1.96
N PRO A 40 1.14 10.26 1.44
CA PRO A 40 0.65 9.35 0.41
C PRO A 40 1.12 9.73 -1.01
N ASP A 41 2.28 10.36 -1.15
CA ASP A 41 2.75 10.89 -2.42
C ASP A 41 2.99 9.76 -3.43
N GLY A 42 2.49 9.97 -4.66
CA GLY A 42 2.58 8.97 -5.72
C GLY A 42 1.61 7.79 -5.60
N LEU A 43 0.75 7.74 -4.57
CA LEU A 43 -0.24 6.68 -4.41
C LEU A 43 -1.17 6.60 -5.63
N THR A 44 -1.72 7.72 -6.09
CA THR A 44 -2.60 7.77 -7.28
C THR A 44 -1.88 7.28 -8.53
N THR A 45 -0.61 7.64 -8.71
CA THR A 45 0.22 7.17 -9.82
C THR A 45 0.44 5.67 -9.74
N ALA A 46 0.75 5.13 -8.56
CA ALA A 46 0.92 3.70 -8.34
C ALA A 46 -0.40 2.93 -8.60
N LEU A 47 -1.53 3.44 -8.10
CA LEU A 47 -2.85 2.86 -8.36
C LEU A 47 -3.14 2.82 -9.86
N THR A 48 -2.88 3.91 -10.57
CA THR A 48 -3.10 3.99 -12.03
C THR A 48 -2.20 3.01 -12.79
N HIS A 49 -0.94 2.87 -12.39
CA HIS A 49 0.01 1.97 -13.03
C HIS A 49 -0.37 0.49 -12.85
N TRP A 50 -0.78 0.09 -11.65
CA TRP A 50 -1.01 -1.32 -11.31
C TRP A 50 -2.46 -1.78 -11.51
N PHE A 51 -3.44 -0.88 -11.37
CA PHE A 51 -4.87 -1.20 -11.41
C PHE A 51 -5.63 -0.47 -12.52
N GLY A 52 -4.96 0.40 -13.27
CA GLY A 52 -5.59 1.21 -14.32
C GLY A 52 -6.26 2.48 -13.77
N PRO A 53 -6.87 3.29 -14.66
CA PRO A 53 -7.52 4.53 -14.26
C PRO A 53 -8.65 4.30 -13.26
N GLU A 54 -8.94 5.32 -12.46
CA GLU A 54 -10.10 5.32 -11.58
C GLU A 54 -11.38 5.06 -12.36
N ARG A 55 -12.31 4.29 -11.77
CA ARG A 55 -13.63 4.12 -12.37
C ARG A 55 -14.44 5.38 -12.11
N ALA A 56 -15.08 5.90 -13.15
CA ALA A 56 -16.13 6.91 -12.99
C ALA A 56 -17.21 6.38 -12.04
N ALA A 57 -17.67 7.26 -11.14
CA ALA A 57 -18.70 6.97 -10.14
C ALA A 57 -20.05 6.65 -10.78
#